data_AF-A0A8T6VTM8-F1
#
_entry.id   AF-A0A8T6VTM8-F1
#
_cell.length_a   1.000
_cell.length_b   1.000
_cell.length_c   1.000
_cell.angle_alpha   90.00
_cell.angle_beta   90.00
_cell.angle_gamma   90.00
#
_symmetry.space_group_name_H-M   'P 1'
#
loop_
_entity.id
_entity.type
_entity.pdbx_description
1 polymer ?
#
loop_
_entity_poly.entity_id
_entity_poly.type
_entity_poly.pdbx_seq_one_letter_code
_entity_poly.pdbx_strand_id
1 'polypeptide(L)'
;MLSQFLGSWWEIDIWVLFTLSLKIVAVVVAVFLFSRVFSRLMRAIRERRRMERRVARQITTFVKYVAYGLGFLMVLAIIGVDIRYIATSLGVIGVAVGFAAKDIIANLLSGIFLIFEKAYQVNDVVKFDDVYG
;
A
#
# COMPACT_ATOMS: atom_id res chain seq x y z
N MET A 1 38.36 6.32 -24.03
CA MET A 1 37.52 6.27 -22.81
C MET A 1 36.42 7.33 -22.82
N LEU A 2 36.72 8.63 -22.89
CA LEU A 2 35.68 9.67 -22.96
C LEU A 2 34.84 9.65 -24.26
N SER A 3 35.42 9.25 -25.40
CA SER A 3 34.69 9.10 -26.67
C SER A 3 33.73 7.89 -26.72
N GLN A 4 33.99 6.83 -25.94
CA GLN A 4 33.06 5.70 -25.79
C GLN A 4 31.88 6.05 -24.88
N PHE A 5 32.13 6.82 -23.81
CA PHE A 5 31.08 7.38 -22.97
C PHE A 5 30.25 8.44 -23.69
N LEU A 6 30.83 9.24 -24.60
CA LEU A 6 30.10 10.25 -25.39
C LEU A 6 29.35 9.65 -26.59
N GLY A 7 29.84 8.56 -27.18
CA GLY A 7 29.17 7.86 -28.30
C GLY A 7 27.85 7.20 -27.91
N SER A 8 27.74 6.65 -26.69
CA SER A 8 26.50 6.02 -26.21
C SER A 8 25.33 7.00 -26.03
N TRP A 9 25.59 8.30 -25.84
CA TRP A 9 24.54 9.33 -25.76
C TRP A 9 24.07 9.79 -27.14
N TRP A 10 24.89 9.58 -28.18
CA TRP A 10 24.56 9.93 -29.56
C TRP A 10 23.73 8.82 -30.26
N GLU A 11 23.80 7.59 -29.74
CA GLU A 11 23.02 6.42 -30.19
C GLU A 11 21.74 6.18 -29.37
N ILE A 12 21.28 7.14 -28.56
CA ILE A 12 19.97 6.97 -27.89
C ILE A 12 18.88 7.12 -28.94
N ASP A 13 18.37 5.98 -29.40
CA ASP A 13 17.23 5.92 -30.30
C ASP A 13 16.06 6.72 -29.73
N ILE A 14 15.48 7.60 -30.57
CA ILE A 14 14.26 8.36 -30.25
C ILE A 14 13.15 7.43 -29.73
N TRP A 15 13.12 6.19 -30.22
CA TRP A 15 12.23 5.13 -29.77
C TRP A 15 12.39 4.76 -28.30
N VAL A 16 13.62 4.76 -27.76
CA VAL A 16 13.88 4.48 -26.35
C VAL A 16 13.35 5.60 -25.47
N LEU A 17 13.59 6.86 -25.84
CA LEU A 17 13.06 8.03 -25.11
C LEU A 17 11.52 8.06 -25.14
N PHE A 18 10.92 7.72 -26.28
CA PHE A 18 9.48 7.62 -26.43
C PHE A 18 8.88 6.52 -25.53
N THR A 19 9.49 5.33 -25.50
CA THR A 19 8.97 4.24 -24.65
C THR A 19 9.16 4.51 -23.16
N LEU A 20 10.26 5.13 -22.74
CA LEU A 20 10.50 5.52 -21.34
C LEU A 20 9.49 6.58 -20.88
N SER A 21 9.30 7.64 -21.66
CA SER A 21 8.31 8.68 -21.35
C SER A 21 6.90 8.11 -21.27
N LEU A 22 6.50 7.21 -22.18
CA LEU A 22 5.19 6.57 -22.14
C LEU A 22 4.99 5.74 -20.85
N LYS A 23 6.00 4.97 -20.42
CA LYS A 23 5.95 4.20 -19.16
C LYS A 23 5.81 5.11 -17.94
N ILE A 24 6.56 6.20 -17.88
CA ILE A 24 6.48 7.18 -16.78
C ILE A 24 5.09 7.81 -16.74
N VAL A 25 4.56 8.26 -17.88
CA VAL A 25 3.21 8.83 -17.97
C VAL A 25 2.17 7.81 -17.55
N ALA A 26 2.28 6.55 -18.00
CA ALA A 26 1.37 5.48 -17.60
C ALA A 26 1.35 5.26 -16.09
N VAL A 27 2.52 5.22 -15.43
CA VAL A 27 2.62 5.08 -13.97
C VAL A 27 2.00 6.28 -13.25
N VAL A 28 2.32 7.51 -13.69
CA VAL A 28 1.77 8.73 -13.08
C VAL A 28 0.24 8.76 -13.21
N VAL A 29 -0.29 8.44 -14.39
CA VAL A 29 -1.74 8.36 -14.64
C VAL A 29 -2.37 7.28 -13.78
N ALA A 30 -1.76 6.09 -13.68
CA ALA A 30 -2.26 5.00 -12.85
C ALA A 30 -2.34 5.41 -11.36
N VAL A 31 -1.28 6.00 -10.81
CA VAL A 31 -1.23 6.46 -9.42
C VAL A 31 -2.26 7.58 -9.17
N PHE A 32 -2.41 8.51 -10.11
CA PHE A 32 -3.40 9.57 -10.03
C PHE A 32 -4.83 9.03 -10.06
N LEU A 33 -5.13 8.14 -11.01
CA LEU A 33 -6.43 7.50 -11.14
C LEU A 33 -6.77 6.67 -9.90
N PHE A 34 -5.84 5.84 -9.43
CA PHE A 34 -5.99 5.08 -8.19
C PHE A 34 -6.30 6.00 -7.02
N SER A 35 -5.50 7.05 -6.82
CA SER A 35 -5.69 8.03 -5.74
C SER A 35 -7.05 8.72 -5.82
N ARG A 36 -7.55 9.00 -7.03
CA ARG A 36 -8.84 9.64 -7.25
C ARG A 36 -10.00 8.68 -7.01
N VAL A 37 -9.92 7.45 -7.53
CA VAL A 37 -10.91 6.40 -7.32
C VAL A 37 -11.01 6.07 -5.84
N PHE A 38 -9.88 5.82 -5.17
CA PHE A 38 -9.83 5.53 -3.74
C PHE A 38 -10.45 6.65 -2.90
N SER A 39 -10.10 7.91 -3.21
CA SER A 39 -10.68 9.07 -2.53
C SER A 39 -12.20 9.16 -2.71
N ARG A 40 -12.74 8.76 -3.86
CA ARG A 40 -14.19 8.73 -4.13
C ARG A 40 -14.87 7.60 -3.35
N LEU A 41 -14.29 6.40 -3.39
CA LEU A 41 -14.80 5.25 -2.64
C LEU A 41 -14.86 5.54 -1.15
N MET A 42 -13.81 6.13 -0.58
CA MET A 42 -13.78 6.46 0.85
C MET A 42 -14.81 7.52 1.23
N ARG A 43 -15.11 8.47 0.35
CA ARG A 43 -16.21 9.45 0.55
C ARG A 43 -17.57 8.75 0.57
N ALA A 44 -17.83 7.85 -0.38
CA ALA A 44 -19.07 7.09 -0.45
C ALA A 44 -19.28 6.18 0.77
N ILE A 45 -18.22 5.51 1.24
CA ILE A 45 -18.25 4.67 2.44
C ILE A 45 -18.56 5.52 3.68
N ARG A 46 -17.88 6.67 3.83
CA ARG A 46 -18.10 7.59 4.96
C ARG A 46 -19.56 8.02 5.06
N GLU A 47 -20.17 8.41 3.94
CA GLU A 47 -21.56 8.85 3.88
C GLU A 47 -22.55 7.75 4.28
N ARG A 48 -22.25 6.49 3.96
CA ARG A 48 -23.11 5.35 4.29
C ARG A 48 -22.93 4.81 5.72
N ARG A 49 -21.72 4.89 6.29
CA ARG A 49 -21.35 4.18 7.53
C ARG A 49 -21.21 5.07 8.77
N ARG A 50 -21.60 6.36 8.68
CA ARG A 50 -21.40 7.38 9.75
C ARG A 50 -19.97 7.38 10.32
N MET A 51 -18.99 7.01 9.50
CA MET A 51 -17.59 6.92 9.93
C MET A 51 -17.08 8.31 10.30
N GLU A 52 -16.32 8.40 11.38
CA GLU A 52 -15.76 9.68 11.82
C GLU A 52 -14.94 10.34 10.70
N ARG A 53 -15.21 11.62 10.45
CA ARG A 53 -14.56 12.39 9.38
C ARG A 53 -13.03 12.38 9.51
N ARG A 54 -12.52 12.33 10.74
CA ARG A 54 -11.08 12.34 11.05
C ARG A 54 -10.42 11.03 10.63
N VAL A 55 -10.99 9.90 11.02
CA VAL A 55 -10.50 8.55 10.69
C VAL A 55 -10.51 8.33 9.18
N ALA A 56 -11.62 8.64 8.50
CA ALA A 56 -11.72 8.49 7.05
C ALA A 56 -10.68 9.33 6.30
N ARG A 57 -10.41 10.55 6.77
CA ARG A 57 -9.41 11.44 6.17
C ARG A 57 -7.99 10.90 6.39
N GLN A 58 -7.67 10.44 7.60
CA GLN A 58 -6.36 9.88 7.91
C GLN A 58 -6.06 8.65 7.05
N ILE A 59 -7.00 7.71 6.93
CA ILE A 59 -6.84 6.53 6.06
C ILE A 59 -6.66 6.96 4.60
N THR A 60 -7.48 7.90 4.11
CA THR A 60 -7.36 8.39 2.73
C THR A 60 -6.00 9.01 2.45
N THR A 61 -5.53 9.87 3.34
CA THR A 61 -4.23 10.54 3.20
C THR A 61 -3.08 9.55 3.29
N PHE A 62 -3.12 8.62 4.25
CA PHE A 62 -2.11 7.58 4.40
C PHE A 62 -1.97 6.73 3.13
N VAL A 63 -3.07 6.21 2.60
CA VAL A 63 -3.07 5.38 1.38
C VAL A 63 -2.56 6.16 0.18
N LYS A 64 -2.91 7.45 0.06
CA LYS A 64 -2.38 8.30 -1.01
C LYS A 64 -0.86 8.47 -0.91
N TYR A 65 -0.32 8.73 0.27
CA TYR A 65 1.13 8.84 0.45
C TYR A 65 1.85 7.55 0.09
N VAL A 66 1.33 6.40 0.50
CA VAL A 66 1.89 5.10 0.11
C VAL A 66 1.83 4.92 -1.41
N ALA A 67 0.71 5.23 -2.05
CA ALA A 67 0.57 5.12 -3.50
C ALA A 67 1.54 6.02 -4.28
N TYR A 68 1.71 7.28 -3.84
CA TYR A 68 2.69 8.19 -4.43
C TYR A 68 4.13 7.73 -4.20
N GLY A 69 4.45 7.21 -3.01
CA GLY A 69 5.77 6.65 -2.71
C GLY A 69 6.12 5.46 -3.59
N LEU A 70 5.18 4.51 -3.76
CA LEU A 70 5.37 3.37 -4.66
C LEU A 70 5.49 3.82 -6.13
N GLY A 71 4.65 4.76 -6.56
CA GLY A 71 4.71 5.34 -7.90
C GLY A 71 6.06 6.00 -8.17
N PHE A 72 6.61 6.72 -7.20
CA PHE A 72 7.94 7.32 -7.29
C PHE A 72 9.03 6.26 -7.47
N LEU A 73 9.03 5.19 -6.67
CA LEU A 73 9.98 4.09 -6.83
C LEU A 73 9.89 3.41 -8.18
N MET A 74 8.67 3.23 -8.72
CA MET A 74 8.47 2.68 -10.07
C MET A 74 9.06 3.59 -11.15
N VAL A 75 8.90 4.91 -11.03
CA VAL A 75 9.51 5.87 -11.96
C VAL A 75 11.04 5.80 -11.89
N LEU A 76 11.62 5.71 -10.70
CA LEU A 76 13.06 5.52 -10.51
C LEU A 76 13.55 4.24 -11.23
N ALA A 77 12.83 3.13 -11.08
CA ALA A 77 13.16 1.88 -11.75
C ALA A 77 13.10 2.01 -13.28
N ILE A 78 12.13 2.75 -13.83
CA ILE A 78 12.00 2.99 -15.29
C ILE A 78 13.19 3.77 -15.83
N ILE A 79 13.72 4.73 -15.07
CA ILE A 79 14.87 5.56 -15.46
C ILE A 79 16.20 4.78 -15.29
N GLY A 80 16.15 3.54 -14.81
CA GLY A 80 17.32 2.67 -14.66
C GLY A 80 18.00 2.73 -13.30
N VAL A 81 17.38 3.38 -12.31
CA VAL A 81 17.88 3.35 -10.92
C VAL A 81 17.63 1.98 -10.33
N ASP A 82 18.65 1.37 -9.73
CA ASP A 82 18.51 0.10 -9.03
C ASP A 82 17.78 0.30 -7.70
N ILE A 83 16.47 0.05 -7.73
CA ILE A 83 15.62 0.15 -6.54
C ILE A 83 15.70 -1.08 -5.64
N ARG A 84 16.50 -2.12 -5.97
CA ARG A 84 16.53 -3.37 -5.19
C ARG A 84 16.88 -3.12 -3.74
N TYR A 85 17.93 -2.35 -3.45
CA TYR A 85 18.32 -2.05 -2.06
C TYR A 85 17.24 -1.26 -1.29
N ILE A 86 16.56 -0.33 -1.95
CA ILE A 86 15.46 0.45 -1.35
C ILE A 86 14.25 -0.45 -1.10
N ALA A 87 13.89 -1.30 -2.06
CA ALA A 87 12.79 -2.24 -1.92
C ALA A 87 13.07 -3.27 -0.82
N THR A 88 14.31 -3.77 -0.71
CA THR A 88 14.73 -4.69 0.35
C THR A 88 14.64 -4.02 1.73
N SER A 89 15.13 -2.79 1.88
CA SER A 89 15.06 -2.08 3.17
C SER A 89 13.63 -1.76 3.58
N LEU A 90 12.78 -1.32 2.63
CA LEU A 90 11.35 -1.15 2.85
C LEU A 90 10.65 -2.47 3.20
N GLY A 91 11.10 -3.59 2.63
CA GLY A 91 10.62 -4.92 2.98
C GLY A 91 10.89 -5.25 4.46
N VAL A 92 12.11 -5.00 4.93
CA VAL A 92 12.48 -5.21 6.35
C VAL A 92 11.66 -4.31 7.28
N ILE A 93 11.49 -3.03 6.92
CA ILE A 93 10.64 -2.10 7.68
C ILE A 93 9.18 -2.58 7.69
N GLY A 94 8.68 -3.07 6.54
CA GLY A 94 7.33 -3.62 6.42
C GLY A 94 7.11 -4.82 7.33
N VAL A 95 8.10 -5.71 7.45
CA VAL A 95 8.07 -6.83 8.40
C VAL A 95 8.01 -6.32 9.85
N ALA A 96 8.83 -5.33 10.22
CA ALA A 96 8.79 -4.74 11.56
C ALA A 96 7.43 -4.11 11.90
N VAL A 97 6.82 -3.38 10.95
CA VAL A 97 5.47 -2.83 11.11
C VAL A 97 4.42 -3.94 11.24
N GLY A 98 4.55 -5.01 10.47
CA GLY A 98 3.69 -6.20 10.57
C GLY A 98 3.77 -6.85 11.94
N PHE A 99 4.98 -6.98 12.51
CA PHE A 99 5.17 -7.46 13.86
C PHE A 99 4.55 -6.53 14.91
N ALA A 100 4.66 -5.21 14.75
CA ALA A 100 4.01 -4.25 15.64
C ALA A 100 2.47 -4.35 15.60
N ALA A 101 1.89 -4.75 14.46
CA ALA A 101 0.47 -4.96 14.29
C ALA A 101 0.00 -6.39 14.61
N LYS A 102 0.92 -7.30 15.00
CA LYS A 102 0.65 -8.74 15.18
C LYS A 102 -0.53 -9.00 16.11
N ASP A 103 -0.57 -8.35 17.27
CA ASP A 103 -1.59 -8.60 18.28
C ASP A 103 -2.99 -8.14 17.82
N ILE A 104 -3.05 -7.03 17.07
CA ILE A 104 -4.29 -6.53 16.48
C ILE A 104 -4.83 -7.56 15.47
N ILE A 105 -3.95 -8.07 14.62
CA ILE A 105 -4.31 -9.08 13.61
C ILE A 105 -4.75 -10.38 14.30
N ALA A 106 -4.02 -10.82 15.34
CA ALA A 106 -4.35 -12.02 16.10
C ALA A 106 -5.74 -11.91 16.74
N ASN A 107 -6.05 -10.79 17.39
CA ASN A 107 -7.36 -10.56 18.00
C ASN A 107 -8.49 -10.54 16.97
N LEU A 108 -8.27 -9.93 15.80
CA LEU A 108 -9.25 -9.93 14.71
C LEU A 108 -9.52 -11.34 14.19
N LEU A 109 -8.45 -12.13 13.96
CA LEU A 109 -8.57 -13.50 13.52
C LEU A 109 -9.32 -14.36 14.55
N SER A 110 -8.96 -14.25 15.83
CA SER A 110 -9.69 -14.92 16.91
C SER A 110 -11.18 -14.60 16.87
N GLY A 111 -11.55 -13.33 16.70
CA GLY A 111 -12.96 -12.93 16.57
C GLY A 111 -13.67 -13.59 15.37
N ILE A 112 -13.01 -13.69 14.22
CA ILE A 112 -13.57 -14.35 13.03
C ILE A 112 -13.72 -15.86 13.27
N PHE A 113 -12.72 -16.51 13.86
CA PHE A 113 -12.75 -17.94 14.18
C PHE A 113 -13.88 -18.28 15.15
N LEU A 114 -14.07 -17.47 16.20
CA LEU A 114 -15.17 -17.65 17.14
C LEU A 114 -16.55 -17.66 16.47
N ILE A 115 -16.77 -16.75 15.51
CA ILE A 115 -18.02 -16.67 14.74
C ILE A 115 -18.18 -17.87 13.81
N PHE A 116 -17.08 -18.26 13.14
CA PHE A 116 -17.09 -19.33 12.15
C PHE A 116 -17.33 -20.70 12.79
N GLU A 117 -16.64 -20.99 13.89
CA GLU A 117 -16.78 -22.25 14.63
C GLU A 117 -18.05 -22.29 15.48
N LYS A 118 -18.78 -21.17 15.60
CA LYS A 118 -19.89 -21.01 16.55
C LYS A 118 -19.49 -21.50 17.95
N ALA A 119 -18.24 -21.23 18.34
CA ALA A 119 -17.69 -21.72 19.60
C ALA A 119 -18.54 -21.30 20.80
N TYR A 120 -19.19 -20.13 20.70
CA TYR A 120 -20.12 -19.59 21.68
C TYR A 120 -21.34 -19.00 20.97
N GLN A 121 -22.53 -19.22 21.51
CA GLN A 121 -23.78 -18.60 21.07
C GLN A 121 -24.18 -17.46 22.00
N VAL A 122 -25.04 -16.56 21.49
CA VAL A 122 -25.62 -15.50 22.31
C VAL A 122 -26.43 -16.16 23.44
N ASN A 123 -26.09 -15.85 24.70
CA ASN A 123 -26.59 -16.42 25.96
C ASN A 123 -25.81 -17.62 26.53
N ASP A 124 -24.69 -18.03 25.93
CA ASP A 124 -23.81 -19.00 26.58
C ASP A 124 -23.05 -18.33 27.73
N VAL A 125 -23.05 -18.97 28.90
CA VAL A 125 -22.19 -18.58 30.03
C VAL A 125 -20.79 -19.12 29.76
N VAL A 126 -19.83 -18.21 29.74
CA VAL A 126 -18.44 -18.48 29.37
C VAL A 126 -17.52 -18.10 30.52
N LYS A 127 -16.49 -18.93 30.74
CA LYS A 127 -15.45 -18.67 31.73
C LYS A 127 -14.19 -18.22 31.01
N PHE A 128 -13.76 -16.99 31.27
CA PHE A 128 -12.47 -16.48 30.83
C PHE A 128 -11.57 -16.31 32.05
N ASP A 129 -10.60 -17.22 32.19
CA ASP A 129 -9.70 -17.27 33.34
C ASP A 129 -10.50 -17.38 34.66
N ASP A 130 -10.38 -16.46 35.62
CA ASP A 130 -11.17 -16.47 36.86
C ASP A 130 -12.50 -15.67 36.78
N VAL A 131 -12.86 -15.15 35.61
CA VAL A 131 -14.09 -14.38 35.40
C VAL A 131 -15.17 -15.24 34.73
N TYR A 132 -16.38 -15.24 35.30
CA TYR A 132 -17.56 -15.97 34.81
C TYR A 132 -18.63 -14.97 34.34
N GLY A 133 -19.26 -15.21 33.20
CA GLY A 133 -20.36 -14.38 32.68
C GLY A 133 -20.97 -14.90 31.41
#